data_AF-A0A961TUQ9-F1
#
_entry.id   AF-A0A961TUQ9-F1
#
_cell.length_a   1.000
_cell.length_b   1.000
_cell.length_c   1.000
_cell.angle_alpha   90.00
_cell.angle_beta   90.00
_cell.angle_gamma   90.00
#
_symmetry.space_group_name_H-M   'P 1'
#
loop_
_entity.id
_entity.type
_entity.pdbx_description
1 polymer ?
#
loop_
_entity_poly.entity_id
_entity_poly.type
_entity_poly.pdbx_seq_one_letter_code
_entity_poly.pdbx_strand_id
1 'polypeptide(L)' 'MNVSLGKKLEQYVAKQVADGPFNNASEVIRDALRMHQLHYAEVRRRLEEEQNLRQWRDDDENDKDSSKTG' A
#
# COMPACT_ATOMS: atom_id res chain seq x y z
N MET A 1 11.35 9.75 19.75
CA MET A 1 11.22 8.36 19.24
C MET A 1 12.63 7.80 19.11
N ASN A 2 12.93 6.65 19.72
CA ASN A 2 14.25 6.01 19.60
C ASN A 2 14.10 4.74 18.77
N VAL A 3 14.66 4.75 17.56
CA VAL A 3 14.65 3.62 16.63
C VAL A 3 16.02 3.50 16.01
N SER A 4 16.57 2.29 15.97
CA SER A 4 17.85 2.02 15.31
C SER A 4 17.58 1.62 13.87
N LEU A 5 18.26 2.27 12.94
CA LEU A 5 18.14 1.98 11.51
C LEU A 5 19.36 1.18 11.05
N GLY A 6 19.17 0.37 10.01
CA GLY A 6 20.32 -0.23 9.33
C GLY A 6 21.15 0.83 8.62
N LYS A 7 22.47 0.60 8.48
CA LYS A 7 23.44 1.56 7.94
C LYS A 7 23.01 2.25 6.63
N LYS A 8 22.38 1.51 5.71
CA LYS A 8 21.88 2.08 4.44
C LYS A 8 20.78 3.14 4.66
N LEU A 9 19.86 2.88 5.60
CA LEU A 9 18.77 3.79 5.91
C LEU A 9 19.27 4.99 6.72
N GLU A 10 20.24 4.80 7.61
CA GLU A 10 20.91 5.93 8.29
C GLU A 10 21.56 6.87 7.29
N GLN A 11 22.31 6.34 6.31
CA GLN A 11 22.93 7.13 5.25
C GLN A 11 21.89 7.84 4.39
N TYR A 12 20.80 7.15 4.05
CA TYR A 12 19.70 7.75 3.30
C TYR A 12 19.07 8.92 4.06
N VAL A 13 18.73 8.73 5.33
CA VAL A 13 18.14 9.77 6.19
C VAL A 13 19.09 10.94 6.34
N ALA A 14 20.38 10.69 6.57
CA ALA A 14 21.39 11.74 6.67
C ALA A 14 21.47 12.58 5.40
N LYS A 15 21.47 11.93 4.22
CA LYS A 15 21.47 12.64 2.93
C LYS A 15 20.21 13.49 2.73
N GLN A 16 19.04 12.98 3.10
CA GLN A 16 17.78 13.72 2.96
C GLN A 16 17.67 14.92 3.90
N VAL A 17 18.38 14.91 5.02
CA VAL A 17 18.48 16.07 5.92
C VAL A 17 19.52 17.07 5.45
N ALA A 18 20.64 16.60 4.89
CA ALA A 18 21.72 17.47 4.42
C ALA A 18 21.36 18.22 3.13
N ASP A 19 20.83 17.49 2.14
CA ASP A 19 20.64 18.00 0.78
C ASP A 19 19.16 18.01 0.34
N GLY A 20 18.30 17.37 1.13
CA GLY A 20 16.88 17.20 0.81
C GLY A 20 15.98 18.24 1.48
N PRO A 21 14.66 18.10 1.34
CA PRO A 21 13.69 19.09 1.80
C PRO A 21 13.37 19.00 3.31
N PHE A 22 14.09 18.18 4.07
CA PHE A 22 13.71 17.83 5.44
C PHE A 22 14.66 18.46 6.47
N ASN A 23 14.11 18.99 7.55
CA ASN A 23 14.91 19.66 8.59
C ASN A 23 15.55 18.68 9.58
N ASN A 24 14.99 17.48 9.71
CA ASN A 24 15.45 16.49 10.67
C ASN A 24 15.04 15.07 10.26
N ALA A 25 15.70 14.09 10.87
CA ALA A 25 15.46 12.66 10.61
C ALA A 25 14.00 12.25 10.89
N SER A 26 13.34 12.86 11.88
CA SER A 26 11.95 12.52 12.21
C SER A 26 10.97 12.91 11.10
N GLU A 27 11.24 14.00 10.36
CA GLU A 27 10.44 14.37 9.19
C GLU A 27 10.60 13.37 8.06
N VAL A 28 11.84 12.96 7.75
CA VAL A 28 12.12 11.94 6.73
C VAL A 28 11.40 10.64 7.07
N ILE A 29 11.51 10.18 8.32
CA ILE A 29 10.89 8.92 8.76
C ILE A 29 9.35 9.03 8.72
N ARG A 30 8.77 10.15 9.16
CA ARG A 30 7.31 10.35 9.09
C ARG A 30 6.81 10.33 7.66
N ASP A 31 7.53 10.97 6.74
CA ASP A 31 7.13 11.00 5.34
C ASP A 31 7.23 9.61 4.68
N ALA A 32 8.31 8.89 4.93
CA ALA A 32 8.47 7.51 4.48
C ALA A 32 7.36 6.58 5.00
N LEU A 33 6.99 6.71 6.28
CA LEU A 33 5.89 5.95 6.88
C LEU A 33 4.53 6.32 6.27
N ARG A 34 4.29 7.61 5.99
CA ARG A 34 3.07 8.04 5.29
C ARG A 34 2.97 7.40 3.91
N MET A 35 4.04 7.46 3.13
CA MET A 35 4.07 6.84 1.80
C MET A 35 3.87 5.33 1.88
N HIS A 36 4.46 4.67 2.88
CA HIS A 36 4.26 3.24 3.11
C HIS A 36 2.79 2.91 3.41
N GLN A 37 2.14 3.70 4.27
CA GLN A 37 0.72 3.53 4.60
C GLN A 37 -0.19 3.72 3.38
N LEU A 38 0.06 4.75 2.57
CA LEU A 38 -0.70 5.01 1.34
C LEU A 38 -0.55 3.87 0.34
N HIS A 39 0.67 3.38 0.14
CA HIS A 39 0.92 2.24 -0.73
C HIS A 39 0.20 0.98 -0.24
N TYR A 40 0.28 0.69 1.06
CA TYR A 40 -0.40 -0.46 1.64
C TYR A 40 -1.94 -0.36 1.53
N ALA A 41 -2.50 0.84 1.70
CA ALA A 41 -3.92 1.08 1.49
C ALA A 41 -4.34 0.85 0.03
N GLU A 42 -3.56 1.35 -0.94
CA GLU A 42 -3.85 1.17 -2.36
C GLU A 42 -3.77 -0.29 -2.80
N VAL A 43 -2.76 -1.04 -2.32
CA VAL A 43 -2.63 -2.47 -2.62
C VAL A 43 -3.84 -3.25 -2.07
N ARG A 44 -4.27 -2.95 -0.85
CA ARG A 44 -5.47 -3.58 -0.27
C ARG A 44 -6.73 -3.25 -1.06
N ARG A 45 -6.94 -1.98 -1.40
CA ARG A 45 -8.08 -1.54 -2.21
C ARG A 45 -8.15 -2.30 -3.54
N ARG A 46 -7.03 -2.43 -4.25
CA ARG A 46 -6.96 -3.18 -5.51
C ARG A 46 -7.30 -4.66 -5.34
N LEU A 47 -6.83 -5.26 -4.26
CA LEU A 47 -7.11 -6.66 -3.98
C LEU A 47 -8.60 -6.87 -3.68
N GLU A 48 -9.21 -5.99 -2.89
CA GLU A 48 -10.64 -6.01 -2.59
C GLU A 48 -11.48 -5.80 -3.86
N GLU A 49 -11.08 -4.89 -4.74
CA GLU A 49 -11.74 -4.68 -6.04
C GLU A 49 -11.66 -5.91 -6.93
N GLU A 50 -10.49 -6.56 -7.00
CA GLU A 50 -10.33 -7.79 -7.77
C GLU A 50 -11.19 -8.94 -7.21
N GLN A 51 -11.25 -9.08 -5.88
CA GLN A 51 -12.07 -10.11 -5.22
C GLN A 51 -13.56 -9.87 -5.48
N ASN A 52 -14.02 -8.63 -5.34
CA ASN A 52 -15.41 -8.28 -5.63
C ASN A 52 -15.76 -8.55 -7.10
N LEU A 53 -14.89 -8.18 -8.04
CA LEU A 53 -15.11 -8.45 -9.47
C LEU A 53 -15.20 -9.95 -9.79
N ARG A 54 -14.38 -10.78 -9.13
CA ARG A 54 -14.46 -12.24 -9.28
C ARG A 54 -15.78 -12.77 -8.73
N GLN A 55 -16.19 -12.33 -7.55
CA GLN A 55 -17.46 -12.74 -6.95
C GLN A 55 -18.66 -12.38 -7.84
N TRP A 56 -18.71 -11.15 -8.36
CA TRP A 56 -19.76 -10.74 -9.30
C TRP A 56 -19.80 -11.60 -10.56
N ARG A 57 -18.64 -12.01 -11.09
CA ARG A 57 -18.59 -12.89 -12.27
C ARG A 57 -19.12 -14.29 -11.96
N ASP A 58 -18.77 -14.84 -10.81
CA ASP A 58 -19.21 -16.17 -10.39
C ASP A 58 -20.73 -16.18 -10.15
N ASP A 59 -21.28 -15.11 -9.56
CA ASP A 59 -22.72 -14.93 -9.36
C ASP A 59 -23.48 -14.82 -10.71
N ASP A 60 -22.97 -14.03 -11.66
CA ASP A 60 -23.55 -13.88 -13.01
C ASP A 60 -23.53 -15.21 -13.82
N GLU A 61 -22.50 -16.02 -13.66
CA GLU A 61 -22.40 -17.33 -14.32
C GLU A 61 -23.41 -18.33 -13.73
N ASN A 62 -23.56 -18.33 -12.40
CA ASN A 62 -24.51 -19.21 -11.71
C ASN A 62 -25.98 -18.88 -12.05
N ASP A 63 -26.34 -17.60 -12.17
CA ASP A 63 -27.69 -17.17 -12.58
C ASP A 63 -28.03 -17.56 -14.03
N LYS A 64 -27.05 -17.60 -14.94
CA LYS A 64 -27.26 -18.02 -16.33
C LYS A 64 -27.43 -19.54 -16.47
N ASP A 65 -26.85 -20.32 -15.58
CA ASP A 65 -26.96 -21.79 -15.61
C ASP A 65 -28.28 -22.28 -14.98
N SER A 66 -28.76 -21.57 -13.95
CA SER A 66 -30.06 -21.84 -13.33
C SER A 66 -31.26 -21.55 -14.25
N SER A 67 -31.14 -20.54 -15.14
CA SER A 67 -32.17 -20.18 -16.11
C SER A 67 -32.24 -21.05 -17.37
N LYS A 68 -31.24 -21.93 -17.61
CA LYS A 68 -31.23 -22.90 -18.72
C LYS A 68 -31.81 -24.28 -18.37
N THR A 69 -32.00 -24.56 -17.08
CA THR A 69 -32.40 -25.89 -16.58
C THR A 69 -33.89 -25.98 -16.19
N GLY A 70 -34.68 -24.92 -16.42
CA GLY A 70 -36.14 -24.89 -16.26
C GLY A 70 -36.87 -24.74 -17.59
#